data_AF-A0A1H3C813-F1
#
_entry.id   AF-A0A1H3C813-F1
#
_cell.length_a   1.000
_cell.length_b   1.000
_cell.length_c   1.000
_cell.angle_alpha   90.00
_cell.angle_beta   90.00
_cell.angle_gamma   90.00
#
_symmetry.space_group_name_H-M   'P 1'
#
loop_
_entity.id
_entity.type
_entity.pdbx_description
1 polymer ?
#
loop_
_entity_poly.entity_id
_entity_poly.type
_entity_poly.pdbx_seq_one_letter_code
_entity_poly.pdbx_strand_id
1 'polypeptide(L)'
;MIIYYGFAYMNWQKEGEGERMQILPVLVLMVLFFVMMFGIGFILNMLMKTTWFPSYLFVIVLIPVVIFSMWDQASMSLGAHLGTYRLVDYLTGIAGLVGAVMSGWTIKKLRLGGYRMF
;
A
#
# COMPACT_ATOMS: atom_id res chain seq x y z
N MET A 1 10.57 -36.76 24.81
CA MET A 1 11.15 -35.55 25.44
C MET A 1 11.60 -34.52 24.39
N ILE A 2 12.48 -34.87 23.43
CA ILE A 2 12.94 -33.96 22.36
C ILE A 2 11.81 -33.41 21.47
N ILE A 3 10.82 -34.25 21.13
CA ILE A 3 9.67 -33.84 20.31
C ILE A 3 8.76 -32.83 21.04
N TYR A 4 8.67 -32.93 22.37
CA TYR A 4 7.86 -32.02 23.18
C TYR A 4 8.50 -30.62 23.26
N TYR A 5 9.83 -30.57 23.40
CA TYR A 5 10.58 -29.32 23.33
C TYR A 5 10.56 -28.71 21.92
N GLY A 6 10.62 -29.53 20.85
CA GLY A 6 10.50 -29.03 19.47
C GLY A 6 9.11 -28.47 19.16
N PHE A 7 8.03 -29.11 19.62
CA PHE A 7 6.66 -28.62 19.47
C PHE A 7 6.40 -27.37 20.33
N ALA A 8 6.93 -27.34 21.56
CA ALA A 8 6.90 -26.15 22.41
C ALA A 8 7.69 -24.98 21.80
N TYR A 9 8.84 -25.23 21.16
CA TYR A 9 9.62 -24.17 20.48
C TYR A 9 8.92 -23.64 19.23
N MET A 10 8.23 -24.50 18.46
CA MET A 10 7.40 -24.09 17.32
C MET A 10 6.13 -23.33 17.76
N ASN A 11 5.55 -23.67 18.91
CA ASN A 11 4.42 -22.93 19.49
C ASN A 11 4.87 -21.62 20.15
N TRP A 12 6.06 -21.56 20.75
CA TRP A 12 6.61 -20.34 21.36
C TRP A 12 6.97 -19.26 20.31
N GLN A 13 7.34 -19.66 19.09
CA GLN A 13 7.42 -18.74 17.94
C GLN A 13 6.04 -18.28 17.43
N LYS A 14 4.98 -19.10 17.59
CA LYS A 14 3.60 -18.71 17.28
C LYS A 14 2.92 -17.90 18.39
N GLU A 15 3.36 -18.03 19.64
CA GLU A 15 2.83 -17.32 20.81
C GLU A 15 3.61 -16.03 21.15
N GLY A 16 4.85 -15.90 20.67
CA GLY A 16 5.70 -14.71 20.85
C GLY A 16 5.34 -13.51 19.97
N GLU A 17 4.55 -13.70 18.91
CA GLU A 17 3.98 -12.61 18.10
C GLU A 17 2.46 -12.61 18.24
N GLY A 18 2.00 -12.45 19.49
CA GLY A 18 0.62 -12.01 19.73
C GLY A 18 0.33 -10.78 18.86
N GLU A 19 -0.91 -10.67 18.38
CA GLU A 19 -1.43 -9.57 17.55
C GLU A 19 -1.35 -8.20 18.26
N ARG A 20 -0.15 -7.75 18.58
CA ARG A 20 0.16 -6.36 18.82
C ARG A 20 0.43 -5.80 17.45
N MET A 21 -0.32 -4.77 17.06
CA MET A 21 0.02 -3.99 15.88
C MET A 21 1.48 -3.57 16.00
N GLN A 22 2.37 -4.25 15.28
CA GLN A 22 3.78 -3.94 15.27
C GLN A 22 3.93 -2.64 14.48
N ILE A 23 3.99 -1.52 15.20
CA ILE A 23 3.98 -0.18 14.60
C ILE A 23 5.15 0.00 13.63
N LEU A 24 6.29 -0.63 13.92
CA LEU A 24 7.50 -0.52 13.12
C LEU A 24 7.33 -1.11 11.70
N PRO A 25 6.93 -2.38 11.49
CA PRO A 25 6.60 -2.91 10.17
C PRO A 25 5.54 -2.11 9.42
N VAL A 26 4.50 -1.64 10.11
CA VAL A 26 3.43 -0.83 9.50
C VAL A 26 3.99 0.49 8.97
N LEU A 27 4.82 1.17 9.75
CA LEU A 27 5.47 2.41 9.33
C LEU A 27 6.41 2.16 8.13
N VAL A 28 7.22 1.11 8.19
CA VAL A 28 8.10 0.73 7.07
C VAL A 28 7.28 0.45 5.81
N LEU A 29 6.19 -0.30 5.91
CA LEU A 29 5.30 -0.61 4.79
C LEU A 29 4.68 0.64 4.19
N MET A 30 4.19 1.57 5.02
CA MET A 30 3.65 2.85 4.57
C MET A 30 4.71 3.67 3.81
N VAL A 31 5.92 3.81 4.36
CA VAL A 31 7.01 4.54 3.71
C VAL A 31 7.43 3.85 2.41
N LEU A 32 7.54 2.52 2.41
CA LEU A 32 7.90 1.74 1.24
C LEU A 32 6.87 1.94 0.12
N PHE A 33 5.58 1.79 0.41
CA PHE A 33 4.52 2.02 -0.58
C PHE A 33 4.48 3.45 -1.09
N PHE A 34 4.67 4.43 -0.20
CA PHE A 34 4.79 5.82 -0.58
C PHE A 34 5.96 6.03 -1.57
N VAL A 35 7.17 5.55 -1.25
CA VAL A 35 8.36 5.72 -2.10
C VAL A 35 8.21 4.97 -3.42
N MET A 36 7.68 3.75 -3.41
CA MET A 36 7.46 2.96 -4.63
C MET A 36 6.47 3.65 -5.57
N MET A 37 5.31 4.08 -5.05
CA MET A 37 4.31 4.78 -5.86
C MET A 37 4.80 6.13 -6.35
N PHE A 38 5.55 6.86 -5.51
CA PHE A 38 6.19 8.10 -5.91
C PHE A 38 7.23 7.88 -7.03
N GLY A 39 8.12 6.91 -6.86
CA GLY A 39 9.21 6.61 -7.80
C GLY A 39 8.70 6.10 -9.15
N ILE A 40 7.79 5.12 -9.14
CA ILE A 40 7.15 4.61 -10.36
C ILE A 40 6.35 5.71 -11.04
N GLY A 41 5.60 6.51 -10.27
CA GLY A 41 4.84 7.63 -10.84
C GLY A 41 5.73 8.69 -11.47
N PHE A 42 6.88 8.98 -10.86
CA PHE A 42 7.87 9.88 -11.44
C PHE A 42 8.41 9.35 -12.77
N ILE A 43 8.81 8.07 -12.83
CA ILE A 43 9.32 7.42 -14.06
C ILE A 43 8.24 7.38 -15.14
N LEU A 44 7.02 6.97 -14.80
CA LEU A 44 5.89 6.91 -15.74
C LEU A 44 5.57 8.29 -16.33
N ASN A 45 5.61 9.35 -15.52
CA ASN A 45 5.42 10.73 -15.98
C ASN A 45 6.52 11.22 -16.93
N MET A 46 7.75 10.70 -16.77
CA MET A 46 8.85 10.96 -17.69
C MET A 46 8.66 10.25 -19.03
N LEU A 47 8.10 9.03 -19.04
CA LEU A 47 7.85 8.26 -20.26
C LEU A 47 6.61 8.76 -21.02
N MET A 48 5.49 8.95 -20.32
CA MET A 48 4.17 9.17 -20.92
C MET A 48 3.86 10.65 -21.23
N LYS A 49 4.77 11.58 -20.93
CA LYS A 49 4.64 13.06 -21.08
C LYS A 49 3.36 13.68 -20.49
N THR A 50 2.56 12.92 -19.76
CA THR A 50 1.38 13.35 -19.00
C THR A 50 1.81 13.62 -17.55
N THR A 51 1.13 14.50 -16.83
CA THR A 51 1.54 14.91 -15.45
C THR A 51 0.82 14.12 -14.36
N TRP A 52 -0.46 13.83 -14.61
CA TRP A 52 -1.37 13.25 -13.60
C TRP A 52 -1.70 11.78 -13.88
N PHE A 53 -1.12 11.21 -14.94
CA PHE A 53 -1.39 9.85 -15.37
C PHE A 53 -1.12 8.79 -14.29
N PRO A 54 -0.01 8.84 -13.52
CA PRO A 54 0.23 7.86 -12.47
C PRO A 54 -0.80 7.88 -11.35
N SER A 55 -1.30 9.07 -10.99
CA SER A 55 -2.33 9.21 -9.96
C SER A 55 -3.66 8.63 -10.43
N TYR A 56 -4.05 8.90 -11.69
CA TYR A 56 -5.26 8.30 -12.28
C TYR A 56 -5.13 6.79 -12.43
N LEU A 57 -3.99 6.30 -12.91
CA LEU A 57 -3.72 4.87 -13.06
C LEU A 57 -3.83 4.16 -11.71
N PHE A 58 -3.26 4.74 -10.65
CA PHE A 58 -3.36 4.18 -9.31
C PHE A 58 -4.81 4.07 -8.84
N VAL A 59 -5.62 5.12 -8.99
CA VAL A 59 -7.04 5.11 -8.59
C VAL A 59 -7.86 4.12 -9.41
N ILE A 60 -7.65 4.09 -10.73
CA ILE A 60 -8.36 3.19 -11.67
C ILE A 60 -8.02 1.72 -11.39
N VAL A 61 -6.81 1.41 -10.94
CA VAL A 61 -6.43 0.04 -10.56
C VAL A 61 -6.90 -0.30 -9.14
N LEU A 62 -6.79 0.63 -8.19
CA LEU A 62 -7.09 0.39 -6.79
C LEU A 62 -8.60 0.18 -6.54
N ILE A 63 -9.47 0.99 -7.17
CA ILE A 63 -10.93 0.90 -6.94
C ILE A 63 -11.49 -0.49 -7.31
N PRO A 64 -11.25 -1.03 -8.52
CA PRO A 64 -11.73 -2.36 -8.89
C PRO A 64 -11.17 -3.45 -7.97
N VAL A 65 -9.87 -3.38 -7.62
CA VAL A 65 -9.25 -4.37 -6.72
C VAL A 65 -9.94 -4.41 -5.37
N VAL A 66 -10.25 -3.24 -4.79
CA VAL A 66 -10.99 -3.16 -3.53
C VAL A 66 -12.40 -3.73 -3.69
N ILE A 67 -13.12 -3.36 -4.74
CA ILE A 67 -14.49 -3.85 -5.00
C ILE A 67 -14.51 -5.38 -5.17
N PHE A 68 -13.60 -5.94 -5.96
CA PHE A 68 -13.50 -7.39 -6.16
C PHE A 68 -13.15 -8.12 -4.86
N SER A 69 -12.26 -7.56 -4.04
CA SER A 69 -11.90 -8.15 -2.75
C SER A 69 -13.05 -8.13 -1.74
N MET A 70 -13.98 -7.19 -1.86
CA MET A 70 -15.21 -7.16 -1.06
C MET A 70 -16.29 -8.11 -1.61
N TRP A 71 -16.30 -8.39 -2.91
CA TRP A 71 -17.28 -9.28 -3.56
C TRP A 71 -17.12 -10.74 -3.14
N ASP A 72 -15.89 -11.22 -2.93
CA ASP A 72 -15.60 -12.61 -2.51
C ASP A 72 -16.17 -12.95 -1.11
N GLN A 73 -16.59 -11.92 -0.39
CA GLN A 73 -17.02 -11.94 1.00
C GLN A 73 -18.55 -11.76 1.16
N ALA A 74 -19.31 -11.88 0.06
CA ALA A 74 -20.72 -11.49 -0.09
C ALA A 74 -21.78 -12.16 0.82
N SER A 75 -21.41 -12.95 1.84
CA SER A 75 -22.36 -13.59 2.76
C SER A 75 -22.50 -12.93 4.14
N MET A 76 -21.82 -11.82 4.42
CA MET A 76 -21.95 -11.09 5.70
C MET A 76 -22.20 -9.57 5.52
N SER A 77 -22.73 -8.92 6.55
CA SER A 77 -23.21 -7.53 6.47
C SER A 77 -22.08 -6.54 6.21
N LEU A 78 -22.33 -5.49 5.41
CA LEU A 78 -21.36 -4.44 5.05
C LEU A 78 -20.62 -3.81 6.25
N GLY A 79 -21.26 -3.74 7.42
CA GLY A 79 -20.63 -3.23 8.65
C GLY A 79 -19.62 -4.18 9.29
N ALA A 80 -19.76 -5.49 9.08
CA ALA A 80 -18.80 -6.49 9.55
C ALA A 80 -17.53 -6.51 8.68
N HIS A 81 -17.64 -6.26 7.37
CA HIS A 81 -16.51 -6.26 6.43
C HIS A 81 -15.52 -5.10 6.61
N LEU A 82 -16.01 -3.93 7.04
CA LEU A 82 -15.15 -2.78 7.33
C LEU A 82 -14.26 -3.01 8.56
N GLY A 83 -14.67 -3.90 9.47
CA GLY A 83 -13.86 -4.33 10.62
C GLY A 83 -12.89 -5.48 10.32
N THR A 84 -13.07 -6.20 9.21
CA THR A 84 -12.21 -7.33 8.81
C THR A 84 -10.93 -6.87 8.12
N TYR A 85 -10.97 -5.72 7.44
CA TYR A 85 -9.76 -5.12 6.89
C TYR A 85 -8.85 -4.60 7.99
N ARG A 86 -7.56 -4.95 7.95
CA ARG A 86 -6.61 -4.47 8.95
C ARG A 86 -6.40 -2.99 8.69
N LEU A 87 -6.38 -2.16 9.73
CA LEU A 87 -6.07 -0.73 9.64
C LEU A 87 -4.82 -0.45 8.80
N VAL A 88 -3.86 -1.37 8.83
CA VAL A 88 -2.63 -1.39 8.04
C VAL A 88 -2.88 -1.32 6.53
N ASP A 89 -3.91 -1.96 6.01
CA ASP A 89 -4.22 -2.00 4.58
C ASP A 89 -4.68 -0.63 4.08
N TYR A 90 -5.55 0.03 4.85
CA TYR A 90 -6.01 1.39 4.57
C TYR A 90 -4.84 2.39 4.63
N LEU A 91 -4.03 2.32 5.69
CA LEU A 91 -2.88 3.20 5.86
C LEU A 91 -1.87 3.04 4.72
N THR A 92 -1.62 1.82 4.27
CA THR A 92 -0.71 1.52 3.17
C THR A 92 -1.27 2.02 1.83
N GLY A 93 -2.55 1.79 1.56
CA GLY A 93 -3.22 2.31 0.36
C GLY A 93 -3.21 3.84 0.29
N ILE A 94 -3.48 4.52 1.41
CA ILE A 94 -3.40 5.98 1.51
C ILE A 94 -1.97 6.47 1.29
N ALA A 95 -0.96 5.82 1.89
CA ALA A 95 0.44 6.18 1.70
C ALA A 95 0.85 6.07 0.21
N GLY A 96 0.42 5.01 -0.46
CA GLY A 96 0.61 4.84 -1.91
C GLY A 96 -0.09 5.92 -2.74
N LEU A 97 -1.34 6.28 -2.40
CA LEU A 97 -2.09 7.35 -3.08
C LEU A 97 -1.37 8.71 -2.96
N VAL A 98 -0.93 9.05 -1.74
CA VAL A 98 -0.17 10.27 -1.47
C VAL A 98 1.13 10.28 -2.28
N GLY A 99 1.84 9.15 -2.36
CA GLY A 99 3.03 9.00 -3.20
C GLY A 99 2.75 9.27 -4.68
N ALA A 100 1.68 8.68 -5.22
CA ALA A 100 1.29 8.87 -6.61
C ALA A 100 0.90 10.33 -6.93
N VAL A 101 0.16 11.00 -6.03
CA VAL A 101 -0.23 12.42 -6.19
C VAL A 101 0.98 13.35 -6.07
N MET A 102 1.85 13.11 -5.09
CA MET A 102 3.08 13.88 -4.92
C MET A 102 4.00 13.76 -6.14
N SER A 103 4.06 12.59 -6.79
CA SER A 103 4.82 12.42 -8.02
C SER A 103 4.33 13.35 -9.14
N GLY A 104 3.01 13.48 -9.32
CA GLY A 104 2.43 14.37 -10.31
C GLY A 104 2.67 15.85 -9.99
N TRP A 105 2.59 16.22 -8.71
CA TRP A 105 2.89 17.59 -8.27
C TRP A 105 4.35 17.96 -8.50
N THR A 106 5.29 17.08 -8.15
CA THR A 106 6.73 17.26 -8.40
C THR A 106 7.02 17.45 -9.89
N ILE A 107 6.43 16.63 -10.75
CA ILE A 107 6.58 16.73 -12.21
C ILE A 107 5.99 18.04 -12.73
N LYS A 108 4.82 18.46 -12.24
CA LYS A 108 4.23 19.77 -12.60
C LYS A 108 5.21 20.91 -12.29
N LYS A 109 5.82 20.88 -11.11
CA LYS A 109 6.82 21.88 -10.69
C LYS A 109 8.07 21.85 -11.57
N LEU A 110 8.58 20.67 -11.92
CA LEU A 110 9.74 20.53 -12.81
C LEU A 110 9.45 21.06 -14.23
N ARG A 111 8.25 20.81 -14.77
CA ARG A 111 7.83 21.33 -16.09
C ARG A 111 7.75 22.85 -16.10
N LEU A 112 7.22 23.44 -15.02
CA LEU A 112 7.19 24.90 -14.85
C LEU A 112 8.60 25.48 -14.71
N GLY A 113 9.53 24.74 -14.12
CA GLY A 113 10.93 25.13 -13.96
C GLY A 113 11.79 24.98 -15.22
N GLY A 114 11.22 24.63 -16.37
CA GLY A 114 11.96 24.49 -17.63
C GLY A 114 12.88 23.27 -17.69
N TYR A 115 12.74 22.31 -16.76
CA TYR A 115 13.49 21.06 -16.83
C TYR A 115 13.07 20.27 -18.06
N ARG A 116 14.02 20.07 -18.98
CA ARG A 116 13.84 19.14 -20.08
C ARG A 116 13.82 17.72 -19.51
N MET A 117 12.64 17.15 -19.49
CA MET A 117 12.46 15.71 -19.40
C MET A 117 12.91 15.17 -20.76
N PHE A 118 13.94 14.31 -20.75
CA PHE A 118 14.68 13.75 -21.90
C PHE A 118 14.10 14.02 -23.30
#